data_AF-A0AAU2ZB28-F1
#
_entry.id   AF-A0AAU2ZB28-F1
#
_cell.length_a   1.000
_cell.length_b   1.000
_cell.length_c   1.000
_cell.angle_alpha   90.00
_cell.angle_beta   90.00
_cell.angle_gamma   90.00
#
_symmetry.space_group_name_H-M   'P 1'
#
loop_
_entity.id
_entity.type
_entity.pdbx_description
1 polymer ?
#
loop_
_entity_poly.entity_id
_entity_poly.type
_entity_poly.pdbx_seq_one_letter_code
_entity_poly.pdbx_strand_id
1 'polypeptide(L)'
;MGSHAVITLPFTRAVYVHELRPGDVFTFPDAPTTPLAVTAVSRTNVSSELALLHVSTPGTRLHLPANTQVRPRRMLRTVTLPCLLCKQPEDINLDLPQDGEPLSFVCGRHTPDPEVKP
;
A
#
# COMPACT_ATOMS: atom_id res chain seq x y z
N MET A 1 -18.44 5.53 -15.64
CA MET A 1 -17.06 5.13 -15.29
C MET A 1 -16.97 3.66 -15.67
N GLY A 2 -16.12 3.29 -16.65
CA GLY A 2 -15.99 1.89 -17.04
C GLY A 2 -15.46 1.06 -15.88
N SER A 3 -16.08 -0.08 -15.59
CA SER A 3 -15.56 -1.04 -14.62
C SER A 3 -14.18 -1.49 -15.08
N HIS A 4 -13.13 -1.39 -14.28
CA HIS A 4 -11.86 -2.04 -14.61
C HIS A 4 -11.72 -3.32 -13.78
N ALA A 5 -10.95 -4.29 -14.28
CA ALA A 5 -10.69 -5.53 -13.56
C ALA A 5 -9.20 -5.58 -13.19
N VAL A 6 -8.92 -5.73 -11.90
CA VAL A 6 -7.57 -5.93 -11.37
C VAL A 6 -7.51 -7.35 -10.81
N ILE A 7 -6.54 -8.12 -11.27
CA ILE A 7 -6.21 -9.41 -10.67
C ILE A 7 -5.13 -9.15 -9.64
N THR A 8 -5.39 -9.51 -8.39
CA THR A 8 -4.50 -9.26 -7.26
C THR A 8 -4.10 -10.56 -6.57
N LEU A 9 -3.00 -10.52 -5.84
CA LEU A 9 -2.57 -11.55 -4.90
C LEU A 9 -2.78 -11.06 -3.46
N PRO A 10 -3.14 -11.94 -2.51
CA PRO A 10 -3.33 -11.52 -1.12
C PRO A 10 -2.08 -10.87 -0.52
N PHE A 11 -2.22 -9.66 0.01
CA PHE A 11 -1.15 -8.95 0.70
C PHE A 11 -1.19 -9.26 2.21
N THR A 12 -0.43 -10.27 2.62
CA THR A 12 -0.43 -10.76 4.02
C THR A 12 0.89 -10.57 4.74
N ARG A 13 1.89 -9.97 4.08
CA ARG A 13 3.24 -9.81 4.62
C ARG A 13 3.34 -8.63 5.59
N ALA A 14 4.27 -8.75 6.54
CA ALA A 14 4.78 -7.59 7.24
C ALA A 14 5.57 -6.69 6.27
N VAL A 15 5.58 -5.39 6.55
CA VAL A 15 6.37 -4.40 5.81
C VAL A 15 7.36 -3.74 6.73
N TYR A 16 8.42 -3.18 6.17
CA TYR A 16 9.35 -2.38 6.93
C TYR A 16 8.85 -0.95 7.09
N VAL A 17 9.24 -0.29 8.19
CA VAL A 17 8.84 1.09 8.49
C VAL A 17 9.25 2.05 7.36
N HIS A 18 10.34 1.80 6.64
CA HIS A 18 10.74 2.63 5.49
C HIS A 18 9.82 2.52 4.26
N GLU A 19 8.94 1.51 4.20
CA GLU A 19 7.94 1.37 3.14
C GLU A 19 6.67 2.19 3.42
N LEU A 20 6.52 2.71 4.65
CA LEU A 20 5.37 3.51 5.07
C LEU A 20 5.39 4.91 4.46
N ARG A 21 4.20 5.40 4.13
CA ARG A 21 3.95 6.74 3.58
C ARG A 21 2.89 7.47 4.40
N PRO A 22 2.83 8.81 4.34
CA PRO A 22 1.71 9.56 4.89
C PRO A 22 0.37 9.01 4.37
N GLY A 23 -0.59 8.83 5.28
CA GLY A 23 -1.89 8.22 5.00
C GLY A 23 -1.96 6.71 5.27
N ASP A 24 -0.83 6.02 5.39
CA ASP A 24 -0.82 4.60 5.76
C ASP A 24 -1.24 4.40 7.22
N VAL A 25 -1.81 3.23 7.51
CA VAL A 25 -2.14 2.79 8.87
C VAL A 25 -1.44 1.46 9.12
N PHE A 26 -0.78 1.34 10.27
CA PHE A 26 -0.07 0.12 10.64
C PHE A 26 -0.31 -0.23 12.12
N THR A 27 0.10 -1.44 12.49
CA THR A 27 0.14 -1.93 13.87
C THR A 27 1.50 -2.57 14.11
N PHE A 28 2.02 -2.48 15.33
CA PHE A 28 3.18 -3.27 15.70
C PHE A 28 2.78 -4.74 15.94
N PRO A 29 3.68 -5.71 15.68
CA PRO A 29 3.38 -7.13 15.91
C PRO A 29 3.02 -7.47 17.35
N ASP A 30 3.62 -6.79 18.32
CA ASP A 30 3.40 -6.91 19.76
C ASP A 30 2.21 -6.10 20.29
N ALA A 31 1.69 -5.16 19.50
CA ALA A 31 0.50 -4.35 19.80
C ALA A 31 -0.52 -4.36 18.63
N PRO A 32 -1.10 -5.54 18.28
CA PRO A 32 -1.89 -5.71 17.06
C PRO A 32 -3.25 -4.98 17.07
N THR A 33 -3.73 -4.57 18.24
CA THR A 33 -5.02 -3.87 18.44
C THR A 33 -4.88 -2.35 18.49
N THR A 34 -3.67 -1.81 18.34
CA THR A 34 -3.40 -0.37 18.47
C THR A 34 -2.95 0.20 17.12
N PRO A 35 -3.89 0.53 16.23
CA PRO A 35 -3.55 1.07 14.91
C PRO A 35 -3.00 2.49 15.03
N LEU A 36 -1.97 2.76 14.23
CA LEU A 36 -1.32 4.06 14.14
C LEU A 36 -1.38 4.56 12.70
N ALA A 37 -1.97 5.75 12.53
CA ALA A 37 -2.03 6.43 11.24
C ALA A 37 -0.79 7.31 11.05
N VAL A 38 -0.10 7.15 9.93
CA VAL A 38 1.08 7.93 9.58
C VAL A 38 0.65 9.28 9.03
N THR A 39 1.07 10.36 9.67
CA THR A 39 0.83 11.73 9.18
C THR A 39 2.05 12.32 8.48
N ALA A 40 3.25 11.93 8.90
CA ALA A 40 4.50 12.34 8.27
C ALA A 40 5.60 11.31 8.53
N VAL A 41 6.57 11.25 7.63
CA VAL A 41 7.76 10.40 7.74
C VAL A 41 8.98 11.24 7.36
N SER A 42 10.02 11.23 8.19
CA SER A 42 11.34 11.74 7.80
C SER A 42 12.43 10.72 8.14
N ARG A 43 13.56 10.82 7.44
CA ARG A 43 14.67 9.87 7.54
C ARG A 43 15.95 10.59 7.95
N THR A 44 16.66 9.97 8.87
CA THR A 44 18.01 10.38 9.28
C THR A 44 18.93 9.17 9.18
N ASN A 45 19.99 9.29 8.39
CA ASN A 45 21.03 8.25 8.33
C ASN A 45 22.06 8.55 9.43
N VAL A 46 22.17 7.64 10.39
CA VAL A 46 23.11 7.74 11.52
C VAL A 46 24.46 7.16 11.12
N SER A 47 24.45 6.09 10.33
CA SER A 47 25.64 5.48 9.71
C SER A 47 25.27 4.85 8.36
N SER A 48 26.24 4.23 7.68
CA SER A 48 25.99 3.43 6.48
C SER A 48 25.05 2.25 6.72
N GLU A 49 24.98 1.75 7.95
CA GLU A 49 24.22 0.56 8.34
C GLU A 49 22.94 0.90 9.11
N LEU A 50 22.83 2.12 9.65
CA LEU A 50 21.71 2.54 10.47
C LEU A 50 21.00 3.77 9.90
N ALA A 51 19.77 3.56 9.47
CA ALA A 51 18.82 4.62 9.17
C ALA A 51 17.68 4.63 10.19
N LEU A 52 17.40 5.79 10.76
CA LEU A 52 16.27 6.02 11.66
C LEU A 52 15.16 6.78 10.93
N LEU A 53 13.94 6.30 11.11
CA LEU A 53 12.72 6.93 10.62
C LEU A 53 12.00 7.61 11.77
N HIS A 54 11.67 8.88 11.56
CA HIS A 54 10.83 9.67 12.43
C HIS A 54 9.41 9.60 11.86
N VAL A 55 8.56 8.78 12.48
CA VAL A 55 7.18 8.58 12.06
C VAL A 55 6.28 9.40 12.97
N SER A 56 5.54 10.34 12.39
CA SER A 56 4.54 11.12 13.11
C SER A 56 3.18 10.45 12.99
N THR A 57 2.47 10.37 14.11
CA THR A 57 1.10 9.85 14.21
C THR A 57 0.24 10.83 15.02
N PRO A 58 -1.10 10.72 15.02
CA PRO A 58 -1.93 11.52 15.90
C PRO A 58 -1.50 11.33 17.36
N GLY A 59 -1.06 12.41 18.01
CA GLY A 59 -0.68 12.41 19.43
C GLY A 59 0.64 11.74 19.79
N THR A 60 1.43 11.23 18.82
CA THR A 60 2.71 10.56 19.13
C THR A 60 3.73 10.74 18.00
N ARG A 61 5.01 10.72 18.36
CA ARG A 61 6.14 10.65 17.42
C ARG A 61 6.98 9.45 17.78
N LEU A 62 7.31 8.65 16.78
CA LEU A 62 8.08 7.42 16.93
C LEU A 62 9.42 7.57 16.22
N HIS A 63 10.46 7.05 16.84
CA HIS A 63 11.78 6.92 16.26
C HIS A 63 12.09 5.44 16.10
N LEU A 64 12.13 4.97 14.85
CA LEU A 64 12.20 3.55 14.54
C LEU A 64 13.36 3.29 13.58
N PRO A 65 14.15 2.22 13.77
CA PRO A 65 15.03 1.71 12.72
C PRO A 65 14.25 1.46 11.42
N ALA A 66 14.84 1.80 10.28
CA ALA A 66 14.21 1.68 8.97
C ALA A 66 13.76 0.24 8.63
N ASN A 67 14.45 -0.76 9.18
CA ASN A 67 14.17 -2.19 9.03
C ASN A 67 13.25 -2.76 10.12
N THR A 68 12.63 -1.92 10.94
CA THR A 68 11.60 -2.37 11.89
C THR A 68 10.42 -2.92 11.10
N GLN A 69 9.95 -4.14 11.43
CA GLN A 69 8.79 -4.74 10.79
C GLN A 69 7.49 -4.31 11.46
N VAL A 70 6.49 -3.97 10.65
CA VAL A 70 5.14 -3.59 11.07
C VAL A 70 4.09 -4.34 10.24
N ARG A 71 2.88 -4.45 10.79
CA ARG A 71 1.74 -5.03 10.08
C ARG A 71 0.89 -3.91 9.47
N PRO A 72 0.76 -3.84 8.13
CA PRO A 72 -0.05 -2.83 7.51
C PRO A 72 -1.54 -3.13 7.69
N ARG A 73 -2.32 -2.08 7.93
CA ARG A 73 -3.79 -2.10 8.04
C ARG A 73 -4.45 -1.32 6.91
N ARG A 74 -3.75 -0.32 6.38
CA ARG A 74 -4.10 0.45 5.21
C ARG A 74 -2.82 0.94 4.54
N MET A 75 -2.67 0.69 3.24
CA MET A 75 -1.57 1.19 2.44
C MET A 75 -2.06 1.53 1.04
N LEU A 76 -2.42 2.79 0.83
CA LEU A 76 -2.86 3.27 -0.48
C LEU A 76 -1.67 3.44 -1.42
N ARG A 77 -1.71 2.76 -2.57
CA ARG A 77 -0.69 2.86 -3.60
C ARG A 77 -1.35 3.13 -4.94
N THR A 78 -0.85 4.14 -5.63
CA THR A 78 -1.11 4.33 -7.06
C THR A 78 -0.11 3.50 -7.83
N VAL A 79 -0.61 2.60 -8.67
CA VAL A 79 0.19 1.73 -9.53
C VAL A 79 -0.20 1.96 -10.98
N THR A 80 0.80 2.14 -11.84
CA THR A 80 0.57 2.24 -13.29
C THR A 80 0.71 0.84 -13.88
N LEU A 81 -0.38 0.29 -14.40
CA LEU A 81 -0.38 -1.05 -15.01
C LEU A 81 -0.82 -0.97 -16.48
N PRO A 82 -0.09 -1.64 -17.40
CA PRO A 82 -0.55 -1.77 -18.77
C PRO A 82 -1.72 -2.75 -18.84
N CYS A 83 -2.78 -2.38 -19.56
CA CYS A 83 -3.86 -3.31 -19.86
C CYS A 83 -3.31 -4.53 -20.60
N LEU A 84 -3.69 -5.74 -20.16
CA LEU A 84 -3.24 -6.99 -20.79
C LEU A 84 -3.58 -7.07 -22.28
N LEU A 85 -4.68 -6.45 -22.72
CA LEU A 85 -5.18 -6.54 -24.09
C LEU A 85 -4.66 -5.44 -25.02
N CYS A 86 -4.80 -4.16 -24.65
CA CYS A 86 -4.39 -3.04 -25.52
C CYS A 86 -3.06 -2.38 -25.13
N LYS A 87 -2.42 -2.84 -24.06
CA LYS A 87 -1.15 -2.31 -23.53
C LYS A 87 -1.17 -0.84 -23.11
N GLN A 88 -2.34 -0.19 -23.11
CA GLN A 88 -2.47 1.17 -22.60
C GLN A 88 -2.30 1.18 -21.07
N PRO A 89 -1.39 2.00 -20.54
CA PRO A 89 -1.20 2.14 -19.10
C PRO A 89 -2.36 2.90 -18.48
N GLU A 90 -2.75 2.52 -17.27
CA GLU A 90 -3.72 3.24 -16.45
C GLU A 90 -3.25 3.24 -14.99
N ASP A 91 -3.49 4.36 -14.31
CA ASP A 91 -3.20 4.50 -12.90
C ASP A 91 -4.35 3.96 -12.06
N ILE A 92 -4.04 3.05 -11.14
CA ILE A 92 -5.00 2.38 -10.30
C ILE A 92 -4.62 2.64 -8.85
N ASN A 93 -5.59 3.04 -8.04
CA ASN A 93 -5.40 3.20 -6.61
C ASN A 93 -5.86 1.93 -5.89
N LEU A 94 -4.96 1.32 -5.13
CA LEU A 94 -5.23 0.10 -4.37
C LEU A 94 -4.85 0.32 -2.91
N ASP A 95 -5.70 -0.16 -2.00
CA ASP A 95 -5.36 -0.36 -0.60
C ASP A 95 -4.78 -1.76 -0.43
N LEU A 96 -3.45 -1.92 -0.41
CA LEU A 96 -2.81 -3.23 -0.55
C LEU A 96 -3.33 -4.29 0.45
N PRO A 97 -3.49 -4.02 1.77
CA PRO A 97 -4.06 -4.99 2.71
C PRO A 97 -5.49 -5.43 2.40
N GLN A 98 -6.30 -4.58 1.77
CA GLN A 98 -7.69 -4.87 1.44
C GLN A 98 -7.83 -5.46 0.03
N ASP A 99 -7.18 -4.87 -0.95
CA ASP A 99 -7.33 -5.19 -2.37
C ASP A 99 -6.30 -6.22 -2.85
N GLY A 100 -5.14 -6.32 -2.19
CA GLY A 100 -4.02 -7.18 -2.57
C GLY A 100 -2.94 -6.48 -3.40
N GLU A 101 -1.84 -7.19 -3.64
CA GLU A 101 -0.79 -6.74 -4.57
C GLU A 101 -1.25 -6.97 -6.02
N PRO A 102 -1.15 -5.95 -6.89
CA PRO A 102 -1.57 -6.08 -8.28
C PRO A 102 -0.68 -7.06 -9.06
N LEU A 103 -1.31 -8.01 -9.74
CA LEU A 103 -0.64 -8.93 -10.67
C LEU A 103 -0.88 -8.52 -12.12
N SER A 104 -2.14 -8.23 -12.47
CA SER A 104 -2.49 -7.84 -13.83
C SER A 104 -3.77 -7.01 -13.90
N PHE A 105 -4.00 -6.39 -15.05
CA PHE A 105 -5.01 -5.36 -15.22
C PHE A 105 -5.70 -5.46 -16.58
N VAL A 106 -7.02 -5.26 -16.59
CA VAL A 106 -7.84 -5.11 -17.79
C VAL A 106 -8.61 -3.79 -17.67
N CYS A 107 -8.36 -2.87 -18.60
CA CYS A 107 -8.97 -1.54 -18.57
C CYS A 107 -10.46 -1.60 -18.92
N GLY A 108 -11.18 -0.53 -18.60
CA GLY A 108 -12.64 -0.43 -18.78
C GLY A 108 -13.14 -0.53 -20.23
N ARG A 109 -12.25 -0.51 -21.22
CA ARG A 109 -12.60 -0.75 -22.64
C ARG A 109 -12.72 -2.24 -22.98
N HIS A 110 -12.21 -3.11 -22.10
CA HIS A 110 -12.07 -4.54 -22.32
C HIS A 110 -12.73 -5.39 -21.23
N THR A 111 -13.32 -4.75 -20.23
CA THR A 111 -14.19 -5.40 -19.27
C THR A 111 -15.59 -5.51 -19.86
N PRO A 112 -16.26 -6.67 -19.73
CA PRO A 112 -17.67 -6.79 -20.07
C PRO A 112 -18.50 -5.89 -19.16
N ASP A 113 -19.57 -5.30 -19.68
CA ASP A 113 -20.53 -4.57 -18.86
C ASP A 113 -21.12 -5.52 -17.80
N PRO A 114 -21.13 -5.15 -16.51
CA PRO A 114 -21.63 -6.02 -15.45
C PRO A 114 -23.15 -6.29 -15.53
N GLU A 115 -23.87 -5.66 -16.48
CA GLU A 115 -25.32 -5.78 -16.63
C GLU A 115 -25.79 -6.85 -17.64
N VAL A 116 -24.91 -7.59 -18.30
CA VAL A 116 -25.34 -8.73 -19.13
C VAL A 116 -25.47 -9.98 -18.27
N LYS A 117 -26.58 -10.07 -17.53
CA LYS A 117 -27.04 -11.33 -16.93
C LYS A 117 -27.75 -12.14 -18.03
N PRO A 118 -27.41 -13.43 -18.24
CA PRO A 118 -28.16 -14.30 -19.16
C PRO A 118 -29.58 -14.58 -18.67
#